data_AF-N8X1E7-F1
#
_entry.id   AF-N8X1E7-F1
#
_cell.length_a   1.000
_cell.length_b   1.000
_cell.length_c   1.000
_cell.angle_alpha   90.00
_cell.angle_beta   90.00
_cell.angle_gamma   90.00
#
_symmetry.space_group_name_H-M   'P 1'
#
loop_
_entity.id
_entity.type
_entity.pdbx_description
1 polymer ?
#
loop_
_entity_poly.entity_id
_entity_poly.type
_entity_poly.pdbx_seq_one_letter_code
_entity_poly.pdbx_strand_id
1 'polypeptide(L)'
;MRKLIFLCIACYLTALHVYAEELQYISDGRIHYYCNDKKSNFYFSAEQQGSFLKDFKEYNIDVDSLLISKEDSEGNITRLGSKKSIHQCGAIKLVVESGFYNANTQGMLGLLDYPLMSISINGKRVFDKNPLNLCASSGSRAICPTDFSVQSIEIIKVSRDLYQVTLTKALPVNNGDSFKLKKEILKLKAK
;
A
#
# COMPACT_ATOMS: atom_id res chain seq x y z
N MET A 1 22.84 -62.90 -22.74
CA MET A 1 21.90 -62.26 -21.79
C MET A 1 22.31 -60.81 -21.62
N ARG A 2 21.69 -59.91 -22.39
CA ARG A 2 21.86 -58.45 -22.32
C ARG A 2 20.44 -57.90 -22.30
N LYS A 3 20.00 -57.30 -21.19
CA LYS A 3 18.79 -56.47 -21.08
C LYS A 3 18.63 -55.98 -19.64
N LEU A 4 18.21 -54.72 -19.51
CA LEU A 4 17.84 -53.97 -18.30
C LEU A 4 18.99 -53.43 -17.41
N ILE A 5 19.62 -52.36 -17.87
CA ILE A 5 20.08 -51.28 -16.98
C ILE A 5 19.62 -49.97 -17.63
N PHE A 6 18.35 -49.65 -17.48
CA PHE A 6 17.79 -48.39 -17.99
C PHE A 6 16.51 -48.03 -17.23
N LEU A 7 16.51 -48.02 -15.89
CA LEU A 7 15.35 -47.53 -15.15
C LEU A 7 15.63 -47.14 -13.68
N CYS A 8 16.69 -46.39 -13.40
CA CYS A 8 16.88 -45.78 -12.06
C CYS A 8 17.18 -44.27 -12.08
N ILE A 9 17.18 -43.61 -13.24
CA ILE A 9 17.52 -42.16 -13.34
C ILE A 9 16.25 -41.29 -13.44
N ALA A 10 15.05 -41.87 -13.56
CA ALA A 10 13.82 -41.12 -13.80
C ALA A 10 12.98 -40.77 -12.55
N CYS A 11 13.43 -41.04 -11.32
CA CYS A 11 12.64 -40.79 -10.11
C CYS A 11 13.31 -39.91 -9.05
N TYR A 12 14.45 -39.28 -9.35
CA TYR A 12 15.12 -38.36 -8.42
C TYR A 12 14.99 -36.86 -8.80
N LEU A 13 14.17 -36.53 -9.80
CA LEU A 13 14.11 -35.18 -10.37
C LEU A 13 12.82 -34.38 -10.10
N THR A 14 11.89 -34.88 -9.28
CA THR A 14 10.64 -34.14 -9.00
C THR A 14 10.34 -34.06 -7.52
N ALA A 15 11.29 -33.57 -6.74
CA ALA A 15 11.02 -32.97 -5.43
C ALA A 15 12.08 -31.91 -5.09
N LEU A 16 12.50 -31.12 -6.08
CA LEU A 16 12.85 -29.75 -5.76
C LEU A 16 11.52 -29.10 -5.39
N HIS A 17 11.18 -29.17 -4.10
CA HIS A 17 10.37 -28.14 -3.47
C HIS A 17 11.12 -26.85 -3.75
N VAL A 18 10.78 -26.22 -4.86
CA VAL A 18 10.87 -24.79 -5.02
C VAL A 18 9.98 -24.30 -3.89
N TYR A 19 10.60 -24.06 -2.74
CA TYR A 19 10.10 -23.05 -1.83
C TYR A 19 10.06 -21.81 -2.73
N ALA A 20 8.88 -21.52 -3.28
CA ALA A 20 8.58 -20.16 -3.66
C ALA A 20 8.93 -19.40 -2.38
N GLU A 21 10.00 -18.61 -2.42
CA GLU A 21 10.27 -17.67 -1.35
C GLU A 21 8.94 -16.98 -1.12
N GLU A 22 8.33 -17.24 0.04
CA GLU A 22 7.13 -16.53 0.45
C GLU A 22 7.52 -15.08 0.27
N LEU A 23 6.87 -14.42 -0.70
CA LEU A 23 7.06 -13.01 -0.93
C LEU A 23 6.80 -12.39 0.43
N GLN A 24 7.87 -11.97 1.10
CA GLN A 24 7.75 -11.22 2.35
C GLN A 24 7.18 -9.89 1.93
N TYR A 25 5.86 -9.88 1.80
CA TYR A 25 5.11 -8.66 1.72
C TYR A 25 5.38 -8.00 3.07
N ILE A 26 6.22 -6.96 3.11
CA ILE A 26 6.15 -6.00 4.21
C ILE A 26 4.68 -5.55 4.23
N SER A 27 3.97 -6.14 5.17
CA SER A 27 2.57 -6.01 5.47
C SER A 27 2.44 -6.63 6.84
N ASP A 28 2.76 -5.85 7.87
CA ASP A 28 2.07 -6.03 9.13
C ASP A 28 0.57 -5.64 9.01
N GLY A 29 0.07 -5.43 7.78
CA GLY A 29 -1.28 -5.00 7.47
C GLY A 29 -1.51 -3.54 7.87
N ARG A 30 -0.46 -2.75 8.15
CA ARG A 30 -0.63 -1.47 8.82
C ARG A 30 -0.20 -0.26 8.01
N ILE A 31 -0.97 0.81 8.15
CA ILE A 31 -0.60 2.15 7.69
C ILE A 31 -0.21 2.99 8.90
N HIS A 32 1.01 3.51 8.87
CA HIS A 32 1.48 4.52 9.82
C HIS A 32 1.28 5.91 9.21
N TYR A 33 0.62 6.80 9.95
CA TYR A 33 0.51 8.20 9.57
C TYR A 33 0.68 9.10 10.79
N TYR A 34 1.01 10.36 10.53
CA TYR A 34 1.33 11.35 11.53
C TYR A 34 0.41 12.54 11.37
N CYS A 35 -0.11 13.04 12.48
CA CYS A 35 -1.04 14.16 12.49
C CYS A 35 -0.66 15.19 13.56
N ASN A 36 -0.66 16.46 13.16
CA ASN A 36 -0.77 17.59 14.08
C ASN A 36 -2.14 18.25 13.85
N ASP A 37 -3.09 17.89 14.70
CA ASP A 37 -4.49 18.34 14.63
C ASP A 37 -4.62 19.87 14.82
N LYS A 38 -3.88 20.44 15.77
CA LYS A 38 -3.86 21.88 16.06
C LYS A 38 -3.45 22.72 14.86
N LYS A 39 -2.44 22.27 14.12
CA LYS A 39 -1.95 22.94 12.91
C LYS A 39 -2.67 22.47 11.64
N SER A 40 -3.49 21.41 11.73
CA SER A 40 -4.08 20.72 10.57
C SER A 40 -3.00 20.28 9.57
N ASN A 41 -1.94 19.67 10.07
CA ASN A 41 -0.87 19.10 9.26
C ASN A 41 -0.95 17.58 9.28
N PHE A 42 -0.73 16.96 8.12
CA PHE A 42 -0.79 15.51 7.94
C PHE A 42 0.46 15.04 7.22
N TYR A 43 0.96 13.87 7.62
CA TYR A 43 2.07 13.22 6.95
C TYR A 43 1.85 11.70 6.90
N PHE A 44 2.08 11.11 5.74
CA PHE A 44 2.13 9.68 5.51
C PHE A 44 3.38 9.38 4.68
N SER A 45 4.04 8.27 4.99
CA SER A 45 5.17 7.75 4.23
C SER A 45 5.14 6.23 4.30
N ALA A 46 5.40 5.57 3.17
CA ALA A 46 5.59 4.13 3.08
C ALA A 46 6.84 3.67 3.86
N GLU A 47 7.81 4.56 4.02
CA GLU A 47 8.96 4.37 4.90
C GLU A 47 8.64 4.94 6.28
N GLN A 48 8.87 4.15 7.33
CA GLN A 48 8.83 4.65 8.69
C GLN A 48 9.93 5.70 8.87
N GLN A 49 9.53 6.95 9.04
CA GLN A 49 10.45 8.06 9.22
C GLN A 49 10.85 8.14 10.71
N GLY A 50 12.13 8.40 10.96
CA GLY A 50 12.65 8.67 12.31
C GLY A 50 12.14 9.98 12.93
N SER A 51 12.84 10.47 13.96
CA SER A 51 12.45 11.54 14.90
C SER A 51 12.17 12.96 14.34
N PHE A 52 11.93 13.12 13.04
CA PHE A 52 11.73 14.41 12.36
C PHE A 52 10.35 15.06 12.61
N LEU A 53 9.39 14.33 13.21
CA LEU A 53 8.01 14.76 13.39
C LEU A 53 7.64 15.04 14.86
N LYS A 54 8.50 15.76 15.60
CA LYS A 54 8.32 16.03 17.06
C LYS A 54 6.96 16.62 17.44
N ASP A 55 6.33 17.37 16.54
CA ASP A 55 5.06 18.04 16.76
C ASP A 55 3.85 17.21 16.29
N PHE A 56 4.05 16.01 15.76
CA PHE A 56 2.97 15.16 15.26
C PHE A 56 2.75 13.98 16.20
N LYS A 57 1.48 13.60 16.34
CA LYS A 57 1.11 12.33 16.94
C LYS A 57 1.07 11.26 15.85
N GLU A 58 1.70 10.12 16.12
CA GLU A 58 1.64 8.94 15.26
C GLU A 58 0.33 8.16 15.49
N TYR A 59 -0.20 7.61 14.41
CA TYR A 59 -1.37 6.76 14.36
C TYR A 59 -1.09 5.56 13.46
N ASN A 60 -1.75 4.45 13.78
CA ASN A 60 -1.66 3.21 13.04
C ASN A 60 -3.07 2.75 12.66
N ILE A 61 -3.23 2.26 11.43
CA ILE A 61 -4.46 1.66 10.92
C ILE A 61 -4.14 0.23 10.49
N ASP A 62 -4.77 -0.74 11.15
CA ASP A 62 -4.82 -2.14 10.70
C ASP A 62 -5.78 -2.25 9.51
N VAL A 63 -5.21 -2.35 8.31
CA VAL A 63 -5.89 -2.48 7.04
C VAL A 63 -6.53 -3.85 6.87
N ASP A 64 -5.93 -4.90 7.42
CA ASP A 64 -6.47 -6.26 7.30
C ASP A 64 -7.83 -6.36 8.03
N SER A 65 -7.97 -5.68 9.17
CA SER A 65 -9.25 -5.57 9.87
C SER A 65 -10.37 -4.89 9.04
N LEU A 66 -10.00 -4.13 8.01
CA LEU A 66 -10.94 -3.46 7.12
C LEU A 66 -11.41 -4.37 5.99
N LEU A 67 -10.72 -5.48 5.72
CA LEU A 67 -11.13 -6.46 4.71
C LEU A 67 -12.41 -7.18 5.16
N ILE A 68 -13.39 -7.25 4.26
CA ILE A 68 -14.56 -8.12 4.42
C ILE A 68 -14.36 -9.28 3.46
N SER A 69 -14.14 -10.48 4.00
CA SER A 69 -13.92 -11.69 3.23
C SER A 69 -14.72 -12.87 3.78
N LYS A 70 -14.78 -13.94 3.00
CA LYS A 70 -15.40 -15.21 3.35
C LYS A 70 -14.57 -16.34 2.77
N GLU A 71 -14.24 -17.32 3.58
CA GLU A 71 -13.61 -18.56 3.14
C GLU A 71 -14.68 -19.50 2.55
N ASP A 72 -14.38 -20.11 1.40
CA ASP A 72 -15.22 -21.14 0.80
C ASP A 72 -14.90 -22.54 1.37
N SER A 73 -15.62 -23.55 0.89
CA SER A 73 -15.45 -24.94 1.35
C SER A 73 -14.11 -25.58 0.95
N GLU A 74 -13.36 -24.95 0.04
CA GLU A 74 -12.06 -25.41 -0.44
C GLU A 74 -10.91 -24.66 0.26
N GLY A 75 -11.23 -23.74 1.19
CA GLY A 75 -10.25 -22.93 1.92
C GLY A 75 -9.84 -21.65 1.19
N ASN A 76 -10.49 -21.32 0.06
CA ASN A 76 -10.17 -20.09 -0.66
C ASN A 76 -10.88 -18.89 -0.02
N ILE A 77 -10.11 -17.85 0.29
CA ILE A 77 -10.64 -16.60 0.82
C ILE A 77 -11.18 -15.75 -0.33
N THR A 78 -12.50 -15.65 -0.42
CA THR A 78 -13.20 -14.73 -1.33
C THR A 78 -13.39 -13.37 -0.65
N ARG A 79 -12.95 -12.30 -1.31
CA ARG A 79 -13.14 -10.92 -0.83
C ARG A 79 -14.54 -10.41 -1.20
N LEU A 80 -15.30 -9.94 -0.21
CA LEU A 80 -16.67 -9.44 -0.37
C LEU A 80 -16.75 -7.90 -0.37
N GLY A 81 -15.74 -7.22 0.18
CA GLY A 81 -15.69 -5.77 0.20
C GLY A 81 -14.64 -5.20 1.15
N SER A 82 -14.79 -3.92 1.46
CA SER A 82 -13.91 -3.19 2.38
C SER A 82 -14.71 -2.26 3.28
N LYS A 83 -14.38 -2.28 4.58
CA LYS A 83 -14.80 -1.27 5.55
C LYS A 83 -13.98 0.00 5.36
N LYS A 84 -14.55 1.12 5.78
CA LYS A 84 -13.87 2.42 5.79
C LYS A 84 -13.41 2.75 7.20
N SER A 85 -12.12 2.98 7.39
CA SER A 85 -11.59 3.64 8.58
C SER A 85 -11.54 5.15 8.35
N ILE A 86 -12.17 5.92 9.23
CA ILE A 86 -12.29 7.38 9.08
C ILE A 86 -11.55 8.05 10.23
N HIS A 87 -10.62 8.96 9.89
CA HIS A 87 -9.81 9.68 10.86
C HIS A 87 -9.81 11.18 10.59
N GLN A 88 -9.80 11.97 11.65
CA GLN A 88 -9.79 13.44 11.58
C GLN A 88 -8.47 13.98 12.11
N CYS A 89 -7.85 14.89 11.36
CA CYS A 89 -6.62 15.59 11.69
C CYS A 89 -6.82 17.11 11.50
N GLY A 90 -7.38 17.78 12.50
CA GLY A 90 -7.78 19.18 12.38
C GLY A 90 -8.81 19.35 11.26
N ALA A 91 -8.50 20.13 10.23
CA ALA A 91 -9.31 20.30 9.03
C ALA A 91 -9.24 19.15 8.01
N ILE A 92 -8.27 18.23 8.16
CA ILE A 92 -7.99 17.16 7.21
C ILE A 92 -8.75 15.90 7.64
N LYS A 93 -9.56 15.33 6.76
CA LYS A 93 -10.22 14.06 6.96
C LYS A 93 -9.60 13.00 6.06
N LEU A 94 -9.15 11.93 6.69
CA LEU A 94 -8.59 10.72 6.09
C LEU A 94 -9.67 9.63 6.06
N VAL A 95 -9.79 8.92 4.93
CA VAL A 95 -10.56 7.69 4.80
C VAL A 95 -9.66 6.62 4.21
N VAL A 96 -9.52 5.50 4.92
CA VAL A 96 -8.71 4.34 4.50
C VAL A 96 -9.63 3.15 4.25
N GLU A 97 -9.34 2.43 3.17
CA GLU A 97 -9.99 1.18 2.79
C GLU A 97 -8.92 0.13 2.54
N SER A 98 -9.21 -1.12 2.88
CA SER A 98 -8.41 -2.26 2.44
C SER A 98 -8.61 -2.47 0.94
N GLY A 99 -7.51 -2.43 0.20
CA GLY A 99 -7.43 -2.28 -1.27
C GLY A 99 -8.41 -3.01 -2.17
N PHE A 100 -8.55 -2.47 -3.39
CA PHE A 100 -9.12 -3.18 -4.54
C PHE A 100 -8.32 -2.84 -5.80
N TYR A 101 -7.41 -3.72 -6.17
CA TYR A 101 -6.88 -3.76 -7.54
C TYR A 101 -6.57 -5.23 -7.87
N ASN A 102 -7.25 -5.79 -8.87
CA ASN A 102 -7.20 -7.19 -9.32
C ASN A 102 -7.92 -8.26 -8.45
N ALA A 103 -9.22 -8.14 -8.20
CA ALA A 103 -10.03 -9.36 -8.19
C ALA A 103 -10.28 -9.76 -9.65
N ASN A 104 -9.99 -11.00 -10.05
CA ASN A 104 -10.47 -11.48 -11.35
C ASN A 104 -12.02 -11.55 -11.33
N THR A 105 -12.67 -11.79 -12.47
CA THR A 105 -14.15 -11.88 -12.56
C THR A 105 -14.76 -12.96 -11.66
N GLN A 106 -13.95 -13.86 -11.10
CA GLN A 106 -14.33 -14.93 -10.18
C GLN A 106 -14.10 -14.55 -8.71
N GLY A 107 -13.59 -13.34 -8.40
CA GLY A 107 -13.36 -12.87 -7.03
C GLY A 107 -12.13 -13.46 -6.35
N MET A 108 -11.30 -14.22 -7.07
CA MET A 108 -10.03 -14.73 -6.55
C MET A 108 -9.04 -13.58 -6.37
N LEU A 109 -8.26 -13.63 -5.29
CA LEU A 109 -7.20 -12.67 -4.99
C LEU A 109 -6.19 -12.69 -6.15
N GLY A 110 -6.28 -11.72 -7.06
CA GLY A 110 -5.22 -11.45 -8.01
C GLY A 110 -4.06 -10.75 -7.33
N LEU A 111 -2.90 -10.79 -7.97
CA LEU A 111 -1.69 -10.15 -7.48
C LEU A 111 -1.93 -8.63 -7.32
N LEU A 112 -2.01 -8.22 -6.04
CA LEU A 112 -1.68 -6.92 -5.42
C LEU A 112 -2.84 -6.07 -4.87
N ASP A 113 -3.26 -6.37 -3.63
CA ASP A 113 -4.17 -5.54 -2.83
C ASP A 113 -3.42 -4.36 -2.18
N TYR A 114 -3.54 -3.14 -2.73
CA TYR A 114 -2.99 -1.92 -2.12
C TYR A 114 -4.03 -1.18 -1.30
N PRO A 115 -3.76 -0.83 -0.03
CA PRO A 115 -4.66 0.03 0.74
C PRO A 115 -4.98 1.32 -0.02
N LEU A 116 -6.24 1.73 0.03
CA LEU A 116 -6.68 2.97 -0.63
C LEU A 116 -6.82 4.08 0.40
N MET A 117 -6.35 5.27 0.04
CA MET A 117 -6.47 6.47 0.86
C MET A 117 -7.22 7.57 0.12
N SER A 118 -8.24 8.11 0.78
CA SER A 118 -8.91 9.34 0.37
C SER A 118 -8.65 10.44 1.40
N ILE A 119 -8.40 11.65 0.92
CA ILE A 119 -8.16 12.81 1.77
C ILE A 119 -9.07 13.95 1.34
N SER A 120 -9.70 14.59 2.32
CA SER A 120 -10.42 15.84 2.14
C SER A 120 -9.95 16.89 3.14
N ILE A 121 -10.04 18.16 2.75
CA ILE A 121 -9.68 19.31 3.59
C ILE A 121 -10.91 20.21 3.65
N ASN A 122 -11.43 20.49 4.85
CA ASN A 122 -12.68 21.23 5.05
C ASN A 122 -13.85 20.65 4.22
N GLY A 123 -13.92 19.32 4.12
CA GLY A 123 -14.95 18.62 3.34
C GLY A 123 -14.71 18.60 1.82
N LYS A 124 -13.79 19.42 1.29
CA LYS A 124 -13.40 19.37 -0.12
C LYS A 124 -12.45 18.21 -0.37
N ARG A 125 -12.80 17.32 -1.30
CA ARG A 125 -11.96 16.19 -1.69
C ARG A 125 -10.68 16.67 -2.38
N VAL A 126 -9.54 16.19 -1.90
CA VAL A 126 -8.19 16.50 -2.41
C VAL A 126 -7.60 15.28 -3.11
N PHE A 127 -7.73 14.11 -2.47
CA PHE A 127 -7.38 12.82 -3.05
C PHE A 127 -8.57 11.88 -2.92
N ASP A 128 -8.84 11.12 -3.97
CA ASP A 128 -9.91 10.13 -4.01
C ASP A 128 -9.30 8.75 -4.25
N LYS A 129 -9.46 7.82 -3.31
CA LYS A 129 -9.08 6.41 -3.43
C LYS A 129 -7.70 6.17 -4.09
N ASN A 130 -6.68 6.90 -3.65
CA ASN A 130 -5.33 6.70 -4.19
C ASN A 130 -4.71 5.45 -3.57
N PRO A 131 -4.14 4.53 -4.37
CA PRO A 131 -3.45 3.36 -3.85
C PRO A 131 -2.16 3.79 -3.16
N LEU A 132 -2.00 3.34 -1.92
CA LEU A 132 -0.77 3.51 -1.16
C LEU A 132 0.16 2.35 -1.48
N ASN A 133 1.39 2.67 -1.86
CA ASN A 133 2.38 1.65 -2.12
C ASN A 133 3.33 1.56 -0.93
N LEU A 134 3.13 0.52 -0.12
CA LEU A 134 3.91 0.22 1.08
C LEU A 134 5.20 -0.57 0.76
N CYS A 135 5.74 -0.47 -0.45
CA CYS A 135 7.10 -0.96 -0.74
C CYS A 135 8.13 -0.14 0.05
N ALA A 136 8.41 -0.52 1.31
CA ALA A 136 9.46 0.10 2.11
C ALA A 136 10.86 -0.21 1.55
N SER A 137 11.71 0.80 1.40
CA SER A 137 13.09 0.66 0.89
C SER A 137 14.12 0.29 1.97
N SER A 138 13.87 -0.79 2.74
CA SER A 138 14.87 -1.34 3.67
C SER A 138 14.97 -2.87 3.70
N GLY A 139 14.23 -3.57 2.84
CA GLY A 139 14.42 -4.99 2.55
C GLY A 139 14.27 -5.18 1.05
N SER A 140 15.23 -5.86 0.42
CA SER A 140 15.32 -6.12 -1.01
C SER A 140 13.96 -6.42 -1.68
N ARG A 141 13.35 -5.44 -2.33
CA ARG A 141 12.35 -5.66 -3.37
C ARG A 141 12.95 -5.29 -4.71
N ALA A 142 12.87 -6.21 -5.67
CA ALA A 142 13.28 -5.97 -7.05
C ALA A 142 12.18 -5.25 -7.87
N ILE A 143 10.91 -5.30 -7.47
CA ILE A 143 9.80 -4.81 -8.30
C ILE A 143 8.79 -4.07 -7.43
N CYS A 144 8.62 -2.76 -7.68
CA CYS A 144 7.46 -1.99 -7.24
C CYS A 144 6.39 -2.12 -8.32
N PRO A 145 5.29 -2.84 -8.08
CA PRO A 145 4.26 -2.92 -9.09
C PRO A 145 3.58 -1.56 -9.21
N THR A 146 3.41 -1.09 -10.45
CA THR A 146 2.52 -0.01 -10.92
C THR A 146 3.06 1.41 -11.09
N ASP A 147 2.49 2.09 -12.10
CA ASP A 147 2.72 3.50 -12.48
C ASP A 147 2.02 4.54 -11.58
N PHE A 148 1.24 4.12 -10.58
CA PHE A 148 0.25 4.98 -9.90
C PHE A 148 0.38 5.05 -8.37
N SER A 149 1.53 4.63 -7.86
CA SER A 149 1.74 4.31 -6.45
C SER A 149 2.20 5.50 -5.60
N VAL A 150 1.41 5.86 -4.58
CA VAL A 150 1.77 6.93 -3.63
C VAL A 150 2.72 6.39 -2.56
N GLN A 151 3.92 6.99 -2.47
CA GLN A 151 4.97 6.66 -1.51
C GLN A 151 4.93 7.57 -0.27
N SER A 152 4.63 8.86 -0.45
CA SER A 152 4.40 9.75 0.69
C SER A 152 3.43 10.87 0.35
N ILE A 153 2.74 11.35 1.37
CA ILE A 153 1.83 12.49 1.32
C ILE A 153 2.18 13.39 2.50
N GLU A 154 2.45 14.66 2.22
CA GLU A 154 2.61 15.68 3.23
C GLU A 154 1.61 16.81 2.95
N ILE A 155 0.87 17.22 3.96
CA ILE A 155 -0.07 18.32 3.89
C ILE A 155 0.25 19.29 5.02
N ILE A 156 0.66 20.50 4.66
CA ILE A 156 1.00 21.56 5.61
C ILE A 156 0.05 22.74 5.39
N LYS A 157 -0.58 23.19 6.47
CA LYS A 157 -1.35 24.44 6.47
C LYS A 157 -0.39 25.63 6.43
N VAL A 158 -0.44 26.40 5.35
CA VAL A 158 0.42 27.58 5.13
C VAL A 158 -0.26 28.85 5.65
N SER A 159 -1.58 28.96 5.49
CA SER A 159 -2.38 30.06 6.05
C SER A 159 -3.82 29.59 6.29
N ARG A 160 -4.72 30.50 6.72
CA ARG A 160 -6.10 30.18 7.14
C ARG A 160 -6.82 29.19 6.21
N ASP A 161 -6.72 29.43 4.90
CA ASP A 161 -7.43 28.69 3.86
C ASP A 161 -6.48 28.09 2.79
N LEU A 162 -5.17 28.08 3.05
CA LEU A 162 -4.17 27.63 2.10
C LEU A 162 -3.38 26.44 2.66
N TYR A 163 -3.37 25.36 1.90
CA TYR A 163 -2.63 24.14 2.19
C TYR A 163 -1.62 23.87 1.08
N GLN A 164 -0.41 23.52 1.46
CA GLN A 164 0.57 22.91 0.56
C GLN A 164 0.46 21.40 0.70
N VAL A 165 0.26 20.73 -0.42
CA VAL A 165 0.23 19.27 -0.53
C VAL A 165 1.44 18.83 -1.34
N THR A 166 2.33 18.09 -0.70
CA THR A 166 3.43 17.40 -1.36
C THR A 166 3.06 15.95 -1.52
N LEU A 167 3.15 15.43 -2.74
CA LEU A 167 2.91 14.04 -3.07
C LEU A 167 4.18 13.44 -3.67
N THR A 168 4.64 12.32 -3.14
CA THR A 168 5.75 11.55 -3.75
C THR A 168 5.19 10.25 -4.31
N LYS A 169 5.43 10.01 -5.60
CA LYS A 169 5.02 8.79 -6.30
C LYS A 169 6.24 7.98 -6.71
N ALA A 170 6.12 6.66 -6.68
CA ALA A 170 7.06 5.76 -7.35
C ALA A 170 6.60 5.58 -8.80
N LEU A 171 7.50 5.85 -9.75
CA LEU A 171 7.29 5.63 -11.18
C LEU A 171 8.23 4.52 -11.64
N PRO A 172 7.74 3.46 -12.29
CA PRO A 172 8.60 2.36 -12.71
C PRO A 172 9.59 2.82 -13.79
N VAL A 173 10.73 2.13 -13.81
CA VAL A 173 11.82 2.31 -14.78
C VAL A 173 12.23 0.92 -15.25
N ASN A 174 12.59 0.78 -16.52
CA ASN A 174 13.08 -0.47 -17.12
C ASN A 174 12.18 -1.68 -16.84
N ASN A 175 11.07 -1.82 -17.57
CA ASN A 175 10.15 -2.97 -17.49
C ASN A 175 9.58 -3.30 -16.08
N GLY A 176 9.76 -2.42 -15.09
CA GLY A 176 9.24 -2.60 -13.72
C GLY A 176 10.27 -3.08 -12.69
N ASP A 177 11.51 -3.34 -13.12
CA ASP A 177 12.61 -3.83 -12.27
C ASP A 177 13.21 -2.76 -11.34
N SER A 178 12.73 -1.52 -11.46
CA SER A 178 13.22 -0.36 -10.71
C SER A 178 12.13 0.71 -10.67
N PHE A 179 12.28 1.71 -9.78
CA PHE A 179 11.45 2.90 -9.77
C PHE A 179 12.26 4.16 -9.49
N LYS A 180 11.73 5.31 -9.93
CA LYS A 180 12.18 6.65 -9.56
C LYS A 180 11.09 7.34 -8.75
N LEU A 181 11.51 8.14 -7.77
CA LEU A 181 10.59 8.96 -7.01
C LEU A 181 10.35 10.30 -7.73
N LYS A 182 9.07 10.63 -7.92
CA LYS A 182 8.64 11.93 -8.44
C LYS A 182 7.86 12.68 -7.36
N LYS A 183 8.33 13.87 -7.03
CA LYS A 183 7.68 14.80 -6.10
C LYS A 183 6.82 15.80 -6.86
N GLU A 184 5.57 15.94 -6.46
CA GLU A 184 4.58 16.89 -6.99
C GLU A 184 4.12 17.79 -5.84
N ILE A 185 4.16 19.11 -6.03
CA ILE A 185 3.73 20.09 -5.01
C ILE A 185 2.52 20.84 -5.55
N LEU A 186 1.42 20.79 -4.79
CA LEU A 186 0.16 21.44 -5.10
C LEU A 186 -0.18 22.45 -4.01
N LYS A 187 -0.65 23.64 -4.40
CA LYS A 187 -1.19 24.63 -3.46
C LYS A 187 -2.71 24.64 -3.57
N LEU A 188 -3.39 24.28 -2.49
CA LEU A 188 -4.83 24.14 -2.44
C LEU A 188 -5.46 25.21 -1.57
N LYS A 189 -6.38 25.98 -2.16
CA LYS A 189 -7.27 26.86 -1.41
C LYS A 189 -8.50 26.06 -0.96
N ALA A 190 -8.68 25.95 0.35
CA ALA A 190 -9.84 25.33 0.99
C ALA A 190 -10.79 26.45 1.43
N LYS A 191 -11.61 26.93 0.49
CA LYS A 191 -12.71 27.88 0.74
C LYS A 191 -13.94 27.13 1.23
#